data_AF-A0A935PJ85-F1
#
_entry.id   AF-A0A935PJ85-F1
#
_cell.length_a   1.000
_cell.length_b   1.000
_cell.length_c   1.000
_cell.angle_alpha   90.00
_cell.angle_beta   90.00
_cell.angle_gamma   90.00
#
_symmetry.space_group_name_H-M   'P 1'
#
loop_
_entity.id
_entity.type
_entity.pdbx_description
1 polymer ?
#
loop_
_entity_poly.entity_id
_entity_poly.type
_entity_poly.pdbx_seq_one_letter_code
_entity_poly.pdbx_strand_id
1 'polypeptide(L)'
;MPPYDFCYCEACRERFGKETGRDPMALTDPAADVEWRRFRWRMVTETVEVLARATHAQGKAISAAVFPTPTIARALVRQEWDRWPLDLVFPMLYHSFYREPVEWIGKGVAEGVAALPTATPLVAGVYLPDLPPEALGRAMRSAREGGASGAAMFEMGDRRTLTCGRACQLLRAG
;
A
#
# COMPACT_ATOMS: atom_id res chain seq x y z
N MET A 1 17.12 8.41 -17.00
CA MET A 1 16.54 7.57 -15.92
C MET A 1 17.45 7.68 -14.71
N PRO A 2 16.94 7.85 -13.49
CA PRO A 2 17.78 7.84 -12.29
C PRO A 2 18.60 6.53 -12.24
N PRO A 3 19.86 6.55 -11.80
CA PRO A 3 20.69 5.34 -11.72
C PRO A 3 20.18 4.34 -10.66
N TYR A 4 19.27 4.79 -9.78
CA TYR A 4 18.65 3.99 -8.73
C TYR A 4 17.15 4.30 -8.65
N ASP A 5 16.34 3.27 -8.44
CA ASP A 5 14.89 3.42 -8.17
C ASP A 5 14.58 4.01 -6.78
N PHE A 6 15.62 4.26 -5.96
CA PHE A 6 15.51 4.75 -4.59
C PHE A 6 16.51 5.87 -4.31
N CYS A 7 16.22 6.66 -3.28
CA CYS A 7 17.03 7.81 -2.92
C CYS A 7 18.43 7.42 -2.38
N TYR A 8 19.47 7.80 -3.12
CA TYR A 8 20.88 7.84 -2.69
C TYR A 8 21.41 9.30 -2.65
N CYS A 9 20.52 10.25 -2.36
CA CYS A 9 20.94 11.66 -2.27
C CYS A 9 21.92 11.86 -1.11
N GLU A 10 22.68 12.95 -1.20
CA GLU A 10 23.66 13.37 -0.19
C GLU A 10 23.04 13.39 1.21
N ALA A 11 21.86 14.02 1.38
CA ALA A 11 21.19 14.10 2.67
C ALA A 11 20.88 12.72 3.30
N CYS A 12 20.43 11.74 2.49
CA CYS A 12 20.16 10.39 2.99
C CYS A 12 21.46 9.65 3.36
N ARG A 13 22.50 9.79 2.55
CA ARG A 13 23.81 9.16 2.80
C ARG A 13 24.48 9.74 4.03
N GLU A 14 24.49 11.06 4.19
CA GLU A 14 25.04 11.73 5.36
C GLU A 14 24.31 11.34 6.63
N ARG A 15 22.97 11.31 6.61
CA ARG A 15 22.19 10.93 7.79
C ARG A 15 22.46 9.48 8.19
N PHE A 16 22.51 8.55 7.24
CA PHE A 16 22.87 7.16 7.52
C PHE A 16 24.30 7.02 8.01
N GLY A 17 25.25 7.76 7.42
CA GLY A 17 26.64 7.80 7.85
C GLY A 17 26.80 8.32 9.28
N LYS A 18 26.04 9.34 9.68
CA LYS A 18 26.02 9.85 11.07
C LYS A 18 25.49 8.82 12.07
N GLU A 19 24.52 8.00 11.67
CA GLU A 19 23.91 7.00 12.55
C GLU A 19 24.71 5.70 12.66
N THR A 20 25.40 5.30 11.59
CA THR A 20 25.98 3.95 11.45
C THR A 20 27.48 3.93 11.21
N GLY A 21 28.07 5.07 10.84
CA GLY A 21 29.46 5.17 10.40
C GLY A 21 29.72 4.61 8.99
N ARG A 22 28.69 4.26 8.22
CA ARG A 22 28.78 3.58 6.92
C ARG A 22 28.23 4.48 5.80
N ASP A 23 28.79 4.35 4.60
CA ASP A 23 28.20 4.92 3.37
C ASP A 23 27.55 3.81 2.56
N PRO A 24 26.25 3.90 2.20
CA PRO A 24 25.60 2.87 1.41
C PRO A 24 26.26 2.68 0.03
N MET A 25 26.98 3.69 -0.49
CA MET A 25 27.70 3.58 -1.77
C MET A 25 28.98 2.74 -1.68
N ALA A 26 29.48 2.49 -0.47
CA ALA A 26 30.63 1.63 -0.23
C ALA A 26 30.25 0.16 -0.02
N LEU A 27 28.95 -0.17 -0.05
CA LEU A 27 28.45 -1.53 0.14
C LEU A 27 28.46 -2.31 -1.18
N THR A 28 28.83 -3.59 -1.13
CA THR A 28 28.82 -4.49 -2.30
C THR A 28 27.42 -4.64 -2.90
N ASP A 29 26.41 -4.80 -2.06
CA ASP A 29 25.00 -4.79 -2.46
C ASP A 29 24.18 -3.98 -1.44
N PRO A 30 24.02 -2.68 -1.68
CA PRO A 30 23.25 -1.84 -0.77
C PRO A 30 21.76 -2.21 -0.78
N ALA A 31 21.22 -2.77 -1.88
CA ALA A 31 19.82 -3.20 -1.91
C ALA A 31 19.58 -4.40 -0.98
N ALA A 32 20.56 -5.29 -0.86
CA ALA A 32 20.56 -6.42 0.06
C ALA A 32 20.93 -6.07 1.53
N ASP A 33 21.52 -4.91 1.79
CA ASP A 33 21.91 -4.50 3.15
C ASP A 33 20.69 -4.22 4.05
N VAL A 34 20.66 -4.90 5.20
CA VAL A 34 19.53 -4.84 6.16
C VAL A 34 19.43 -3.47 6.83
N GLU A 35 20.56 -2.88 7.21
CA GLU A 35 20.60 -1.62 7.95
C GLU A 35 20.18 -0.45 7.05
N TRP A 36 20.70 -0.43 5.82
CA TRP A 36 20.31 0.56 4.82
C TRP A 36 18.83 0.42 4.39
N ARG A 37 18.30 -0.80 4.30
CA ARG A 37 16.85 -0.99 4.08
C ARG A 37 16.03 -0.43 5.25
N ARG A 38 16.37 -0.79 6.49
CA ARG A 38 15.66 -0.32 7.69
C ARG A 38 15.72 1.19 7.84
N PHE A 39 16.88 1.80 7.58
CA PHE A 39 17.03 3.25 7.54
C PHE A 39 16.02 3.87 6.57
N ARG A 40 15.94 3.36 5.33
CA ARG A 40 15.01 3.89 4.32
C ARG A 40 13.54 3.68 4.69
N TRP A 41 13.18 2.54 5.28
CA TRP A 41 11.83 2.33 5.81
C TRP A 41 11.49 3.40 6.84
N ARG A 42 12.40 3.63 7.79
CA ARG A 42 12.23 4.61 8.86
C ARG A 42 12.11 6.03 8.32
N MET A 43 12.87 6.41 7.29
CA MET A 43 12.76 7.74 6.68
C MET A 43 11.37 8.03 6.10
N VAL A 44 10.75 7.04 5.44
CA VAL A 44 9.39 7.16 4.93
C VAL A 44 8.39 7.21 6.10
N THR A 45 8.54 6.32 7.08
CA THR A 45 7.68 6.27 8.26
C THR A 45 7.71 7.57 9.07
N GLU A 46 8.88 8.13 9.37
CA GLU A 46 9.02 9.40 10.08
C GLU A 46 8.29 10.54 9.37
N THR A 47 8.36 10.56 8.03
CA THR A 47 7.65 11.56 7.22
C THR A 47 6.13 11.42 7.38
N VAL A 48 5.61 10.19 7.29
CA VAL A 48 4.17 9.93 7.49
C VAL A 48 3.73 10.25 8.91
N GLU A 49 4.54 9.92 9.92
CA GLU A 49 4.25 10.23 11.33
C GLU A 49 4.17 11.74 11.58
N VAL A 50 5.04 12.55 10.96
CA VAL A 50 4.95 14.01 11.04
C VAL A 50 3.62 14.51 10.46
N LEU A 51 3.22 14.00 9.30
CA LEU A 51 1.97 14.37 8.65
C LEU A 51 0.75 13.92 9.47
N ALA A 52 0.78 12.70 10.02
CA ALA A 52 -0.28 12.16 10.86
C ALA A 52 -0.45 13.00 12.13
N ARG A 53 0.64 13.28 12.87
CA ARG A 53 0.60 14.15 14.06
C ARG A 53 0.02 15.52 13.74
N ALA A 54 0.46 16.16 12.65
CA ALA A 54 -0.05 17.46 12.25
C ALA A 54 -1.54 17.41 11.87
N THR A 55 -1.99 16.33 11.22
CA THR A 55 -3.39 16.15 10.81
C THR A 55 -4.30 15.86 12.00
N HIS A 56 -3.89 14.97 12.90
CA HIS A 56 -4.60 14.65 14.13
C HIS A 56 -4.69 15.83 15.09
N ALA A 57 -3.66 16.68 15.17
CA ALA A 57 -3.70 17.92 15.95
C ALA A 57 -4.79 18.90 15.49
N GLN A 58 -5.28 18.76 14.26
CA GLN A 58 -6.40 19.53 13.71
C GLN A 58 -7.75 18.78 13.84
N GLY A 59 -7.78 17.66 14.56
CA GLY A 59 -8.97 16.81 14.70
C GLY A 59 -9.42 16.14 13.41
N LYS A 60 -8.52 15.97 12.43
CA LYS A 60 -8.81 15.36 11.13
C LYS A 60 -8.26 13.94 11.06
N ALA A 61 -8.95 13.07 10.34
CA ALA A 61 -8.47 11.74 10.01
C ALA A 61 -7.46 11.80 8.85
N ILE A 62 -6.51 10.87 8.83
CA ILE A 62 -5.52 10.68 7.78
C ILE A 62 -5.59 9.25 7.23
N SER A 63 -5.48 9.14 5.91
CA SER A 63 -5.44 7.86 5.22
C SER A 63 -4.37 7.85 4.14
N ALA A 64 -3.98 6.67 3.66
CA ALA A 64 -3.01 6.56 2.59
C ALA A 64 -3.37 5.43 1.60
N ALA A 65 -3.15 5.71 0.31
CA ALA A 65 -3.00 4.67 -0.70
C ALA A 65 -1.57 4.11 -0.61
N VAL A 66 -1.46 2.79 -0.45
CA VAL A 66 -0.18 2.12 -0.15
C VAL A 66 0.06 0.96 -1.09
N PHE A 67 1.31 0.51 -1.19
CA PHE A 67 1.62 -0.70 -1.97
C PHE A 67 0.98 -1.95 -1.32
N PRO A 68 0.62 -2.96 -2.12
CA PRO A 68 -0.46 -3.90 -1.79
C PRO A 68 -0.33 -4.64 -0.46
N THR A 69 0.80 -5.30 -0.21
CA THR A 69 1.00 -6.06 1.04
C THR A 69 2.18 -5.52 1.83
N PRO A 70 2.22 -5.67 3.17
CA PRO A 70 3.35 -5.23 3.97
C PRO A 70 4.69 -5.84 3.50
N THR A 71 4.67 -7.09 3.04
CA THR A 71 5.85 -7.76 2.47
C THR A 71 6.30 -7.10 1.18
N ILE A 72 5.38 -6.94 0.21
CA ILE A 72 5.68 -6.35 -1.10
C ILE A 72 6.08 -4.88 -0.95
N ALA A 73 5.39 -4.13 -0.10
CA ALA A 73 5.62 -2.71 0.09
C ALA A 73 7.01 -2.42 0.68
N ARG A 74 7.46 -3.18 1.68
CA ARG A 74 8.83 -3.08 2.22
C ARG A 74 9.88 -3.46 1.17
N ALA A 75 9.62 -4.53 0.43
CA ALA A 75 10.53 -5.12 -0.55
C ALA A 75 10.68 -4.30 -1.83
N LEU A 76 9.63 -3.60 -2.28
CA LEU A 76 9.65 -2.84 -3.52
C LEU A 76 9.72 -1.34 -3.32
N VAL A 77 9.08 -0.77 -2.31
CA VAL A 77 8.97 0.70 -2.18
C VAL A 77 9.36 1.23 -0.82
N ARG A 78 9.94 0.39 0.04
CA ARG A 78 10.45 0.78 1.35
C ARG A 78 9.35 1.34 2.27
N GLN A 79 8.10 0.98 2.06
CA GLN A 79 6.98 1.39 2.89
C GLN A 79 6.73 0.35 4.00
N GLU A 80 6.80 0.79 5.25
CA GLU A 80 6.41 0.02 6.44
C GLU A 80 5.03 0.51 6.92
N TRP A 81 4.05 0.49 6.01
CA TRP A 81 2.77 1.15 6.22
C TRP A 81 1.90 0.53 7.31
N ASP A 82 2.13 -0.74 7.65
CA ASP A 82 1.46 -1.44 8.75
C ASP A 82 1.79 -0.86 10.13
N ARG A 83 2.82 0.00 10.23
CA ARG A 83 3.20 0.70 11.47
C ARG A 83 2.83 2.17 11.48
N TRP A 84 2.31 2.70 10.38
CA TRP A 84 2.00 4.12 10.30
C TRP A 84 0.76 4.44 11.17
N PRO A 85 0.74 5.59 11.86
CA PRO A 85 -0.40 6.01 12.67
C PRO A 85 -1.52 6.57 11.77
N LEU A 86 -2.08 5.72 10.90
CA LEU A 86 -3.17 6.06 9.98
C LEU A 86 -4.51 5.57 10.51
N ASP A 87 -5.56 6.31 10.18
CA ASP A 87 -6.94 5.96 10.54
C ASP A 87 -7.57 4.99 9.54
N LEU A 88 -7.01 4.90 8.32
CA LEU A 88 -7.53 4.08 7.23
C LEU A 88 -6.43 3.83 6.18
N VAL A 89 -6.34 2.62 5.64
CA VAL A 89 -5.39 2.30 4.55
C VAL A 89 -6.08 1.72 3.32
N PHE A 90 -5.52 2.06 2.16
CA PHE A 90 -6.00 1.62 0.84
C PHE A 90 -4.88 0.91 0.07
N PRO A 91 -4.59 -0.37 0.35
CA PRO A 91 -3.58 -1.11 -0.42
C PRO A 91 -4.01 -1.27 -1.88
N MET A 92 -3.10 -0.92 -2.78
CA MET A 92 -3.27 -1.02 -4.24
C MET A 92 -3.09 -2.47 -4.70
N LEU A 93 -4.12 -3.30 -4.51
CA LEU A 93 -4.16 -4.74 -4.85
C LEU A 93 -4.42 -4.93 -6.36
N TYR A 94 -3.57 -4.32 -7.17
CA TYR A 94 -3.70 -4.28 -8.62
C TYR A 94 -3.17 -5.58 -9.22
N HIS A 95 -3.95 -6.66 -9.09
CA HIS A 95 -3.55 -8.03 -9.44
C HIS A 95 -2.83 -8.16 -10.80
N SER A 96 -3.27 -7.42 -11.83
CA SER A 96 -2.65 -7.41 -13.16
C SER A 96 -1.20 -6.92 -13.16
N PHE A 97 -0.86 -5.93 -12.31
CA PHE A 97 0.48 -5.36 -12.20
C PHE A 97 1.47 -6.37 -11.58
N TYR A 98 0.93 -7.31 -10.80
CA TYR A 98 1.68 -8.39 -10.16
C TYR A 98 1.57 -9.73 -10.91
N ARG A 99 0.82 -9.77 -12.03
CA ARG A 99 0.52 -10.99 -12.81
C ARG A 99 -0.13 -12.09 -11.95
N GLU A 100 -0.95 -11.68 -11.01
CA GLU A 100 -1.65 -12.54 -10.07
C GLU A 100 -3.13 -12.69 -10.48
N PRO A 101 -3.81 -13.78 -10.11
CA PRO A 101 -5.25 -13.93 -10.34
C PRO A 101 -6.06 -13.03 -9.40
N VAL A 102 -7.34 -12.84 -9.69
CA VAL A 102 -8.24 -11.96 -8.91
C VAL A 102 -8.32 -12.39 -7.43
N GLU A 103 -8.22 -13.69 -7.15
CA GLU A 103 -8.25 -14.27 -5.80
C GLU A 103 -7.04 -13.86 -4.95
N TRP A 104 -5.97 -13.37 -5.57
CA TRP A 104 -4.81 -12.81 -4.86
C TRP A 104 -5.17 -11.56 -4.07
N ILE A 105 -6.19 -10.80 -4.49
CA ILE A 105 -6.70 -9.64 -3.76
C ILE A 105 -7.03 -10.03 -2.31
N GLY A 106 -7.77 -11.13 -2.11
CA GLY A 106 -8.10 -11.61 -0.76
C GLY A 106 -6.89 -12.03 0.07
N LYS A 107 -5.87 -12.64 -0.56
CA LYS A 107 -4.61 -12.98 0.13
C LYS A 107 -3.87 -11.73 0.59
N GLY A 108 -3.79 -10.71 -0.27
CA GLY A 108 -3.15 -9.45 0.07
C GLY A 108 -3.89 -8.66 1.15
N VAL A 109 -5.24 -8.67 1.12
CA VAL A 109 -6.06 -8.15 2.21
C VAL A 109 -5.75 -8.87 3.51
N ALA A 110 -5.76 -10.21 3.51
CA ALA A 110 -5.55 -11.00 4.72
C ALA A 110 -4.16 -10.75 5.34
N GLU A 111 -3.11 -10.64 4.52
CA GLU A 111 -1.78 -10.25 4.98
C GLU A 111 -1.78 -8.85 5.62
N GLY A 112 -2.44 -7.88 4.98
CA GLY A 112 -2.55 -6.51 5.50
C GLY A 112 -3.33 -6.42 6.80
N VAL A 113 -4.49 -7.08 6.88
CA VAL A 113 -5.34 -7.11 8.09
C VAL A 113 -4.62 -7.78 9.25
N ALA A 114 -3.86 -8.86 8.99
CA ALA A 114 -3.09 -9.54 10.04
C ALA A 114 -1.93 -8.68 10.59
N ALA A 115 -1.39 -7.75 9.79
CA ALA A 115 -0.29 -6.89 10.18
C ALA A 115 -0.74 -5.59 10.87
N LEU A 116 -1.93 -5.08 10.54
CA LEU A 116 -2.46 -3.83 11.08
C LEU A 116 -2.95 -3.98 12.53
N PRO A 117 -2.92 -2.88 13.31
CA PRO A 117 -3.69 -2.81 14.55
C PRO A 117 -5.18 -3.09 14.28
N THR A 118 -5.85 -3.81 15.19
CA THR A 118 -7.28 -4.18 15.05
C THR A 118 -8.20 -2.99 14.77
N ALA A 119 -7.83 -1.80 15.24
CA ALA A 119 -8.63 -0.59 15.09
C ALA A 119 -8.46 0.11 13.72
N THR A 120 -7.46 -0.24 12.91
CA THR A 120 -7.18 0.41 11.63
C THR A 120 -7.85 -0.37 10.48
N PRO A 121 -8.94 0.15 9.89
CA PRO A 121 -9.62 -0.54 8.80
C PRO A 121 -8.75 -0.57 7.53
N LEU A 122 -8.87 -1.65 6.77
CA LEU A 122 -8.24 -1.82 5.46
C LEU A 122 -9.32 -1.85 4.38
N VAL A 123 -9.19 -0.99 3.38
CA VAL A 123 -10.12 -0.92 2.23
C VAL A 123 -9.38 -1.36 0.97
N ALA A 124 -9.83 -2.47 0.38
CA ALA A 124 -9.14 -3.10 -0.74
C ALA A 124 -9.16 -2.20 -1.99
N GLY A 125 -7.99 -1.73 -2.42
CA GLY A 125 -7.84 -0.94 -3.64
C GLY A 125 -7.79 -1.82 -4.88
N VAL A 126 -8.74 -1.65 -5.79
CA VAL A 126 -8.80 -2.38 -7.07
C VAL A 126 -8.62 -1.43 -8.25
N TYR A 127 -7.83 -1.86 -9.24
CA TYR A 127 -7.62 -1.12 -10.47
C TYR A 127 -8.66 -1.54 -11.51
N LEU A 128 -9.59 -0.64 -11.84
CA LEU A 128 -10.70 -0.97 -12.73
C LEU A 128 -10.30 -1.24 -14.18
N PRO A 129 -9.36 -0.51 -14.81
CA PRO A 129 -9.06 -0.71 -16.23
C PRO A 129 -8.66 -2.14 -16.60
N ASP A 130 -7.99 -2.85 -15.69
CA ASP A 130 -7.56 -4.24 -15.89
C ASP A 130 -8.41 -5.26 -15.11
N LEU A 131 -9.52 -4.84 -14.49
CA LEU A 131 -10.45 -5.75 -13.81
C LEU A 131 -11.68 -5.98 -14.70
N PRO A 132 -11.84 -7.18 -15.29
CA PRO A 132 -13.01 -7.47 -16.11
C PRO A 132 -14.31 -7.24 -15.32
N PRO A 133 -15.35 -6.61 -15.91
CA PRO A 133 -16.60 -6.32 -15.21
C PRO A 133 -17.25 -7.56 -14.57
N GLU A 134 -17.17 -8.71 -15.21
CA GLU A 134 -17.65 -10.00 -14.71
C GLU A 134 -16.84 -10.55 -13.53
N ALA A 135 -15.59 -10.11 -13.37
CA ALA A 135 -14.71 -10.48 -12.27
C ALA A 135 -14.88 -9.57 -11.04
N LEU A 136 -15.50 -8.39 -11.18
CA LEU A 136 -15.68 -7.43 -10.08
C LEU A 136 -16.37 -8.07 -8.86
N GLY A 137 -17.45 -8.83 -9.08
CA GLY A 137 -18.14 -9.52 -7.98
C GLY A 137 -17.26 -10.55 -7.27
N ARG A 138 -16.37 -11.26 -7.99
CA ARG A 138 -15.40 -12.18 -7.39
C ARG A 138 -14.32 -11.43 -6.60
N ALA A 139 -13.79 -10.34 -7.17
CA ALA A 139 -12.82 -9.49 -6.48
C ALA A 139 -13.35 -8.95 -5.15
N MET A 140 -14.59 -8.46 -5.13
CA MET A 140 -15.21 -7.92 -3.92
C MET A 140 -15.47 -9.01 -2.87
N ARG A 141 -15.88 -10.22 -3.28
CA ARG A 141 -16.02 -11.37 -2.37
C ARG A 141 -14.68 -11.78 -1.79
N SER A 142 -13.65 -11.93 -2.63
CA SER A 142 -12.29 -12.28 -2.21
C SER A 142 -11.72 -11.26 -1.22
N ALA A 143 -11.89 -9.96 -1.49
CA ALA A 143 -11.49 -8.90 -0.57
C ALA A 143 -12.21 -9.00 0.79
N ARG A 144 -13.53 -9.21 0.77
CA ARG A 144 -14.32 -9.36 2.01
C ARG A 144 -13.91 -10.60 2.81
N GLU A 145 -13.70 -11.73 2.15
CA GLU A 145 -13.23 -12.97 2.77
C GLU A 145 -11.84 -12.82 3.40
N GLY A 146 -10.99 -11.96 2.83
CA GLY A 146 -9.70 -11.58 3.42
C GLY A 146 -9.81 -10.65 4.64
N GLY A 147 -11.00 -10.14 4.96
CA GLY A 147 -11.24 -9.24 6.10
C GLY A 147 -11.28 -7.75 5.76
N ALA A 148 -11.39 -7.37 4.48
CA ALA A 148 -11.47 -5.96 4.10
C ALA A 148 -12.73 -5.30 4.68
N SER A 149 -12.58 -4.08 5.19
CA SER A 149 -13.70 -3.24 5.67
C SER A 149 -14.48 -2.58 4.53
N GLY A 150 -13.96 -2.65 3.30
CA GLY A 150 -14.60 -2.15 2.09
C GLY A 150 -13.69 -2.32 0.87
N ALA A 151 -14.08 -1.72 -0.25
CA ALA A 151 -13.25 -1.63 -1.44
C ALA A 151 -13.22 -0.21 -2.02
N ALA A 152 -12.08 0.19 -2.57
CA ALA A 152 -11.86 1.44 -3.27
C ALA A 152 -11.51 1.14 -4.73
N MET A 153 -12.21 1.78 -5.66
CA MET A 153 -12.02 1.60 -7.10
C MET A 153 -11.15 2.74 -7.64
N PHE A 154 -10.03 2.39 -8.24
CA PHE A 154 -9.06 3.34 -8.80
C PHE A 154 -9.16 3.42 -10.32
N GLU A 155 -8.87 4.62 -10.85
CA GLU A 155 -9.00 4.99 -12.26
C GLU A 155 -10.37 4.68 -12.89
N MET A 156 -11.40 5.29 -12.30
CA MET A 156 -12.72 5.42 -12.92
C MET A 156 -12.69 6.52 -14.00
N GLY A 157 -11.97 6.30 -15.11
CA GLY A 157 -11.93 7.23 -16.24
C GLY A 157 -13.27 7.35 -16.99
N ASP A 158 -13.51 8.52 -17.59
CA ASP A 158 -14.78 8.98 -18.16
C ASP A 158 -15.33 8.13 -19.33
N ARG A 159 -16.66 8.00 -19.39
CA ARG A 159 -17.50 7.35 -20.43
C ARG A 159 -17.27 5.85 -20.71
N ARG A 160 -17.71 5.02 -19.77
CA ARG A 160 -18.66 3.93 -20.08
C ARG A 160 -19.46 3.65 -18.81
N THR A 161 -20.69 4.15 -18.80
CA THR A 161 -21.65 4.00 -17.70
C THR A 161 -21.73 2.53 -17.28
N LEU A 162 -21.04 2.16 -16.21
CA LEU A 162 -21.48 1.05 -15.39
C LEU A 162 -22.78 1.51 -14.78
N THR A 163 -23.91 1.12 -15.36
CA THR A 163 -25.22 1.40 -14.77
C THR A 163 -25.25 0.73 -13.40
N CYS A 164 -25.18 1.57 -12.36
CA CYS A 164 -25.16 1.22 -10.94
C CYS A 164 -26.28 0.23 -10.55
N GLY A 165 -27.34 0.13 -11.35
CA GLY A 165 -28.44 -0.83 -11.18
C GLY A 165 -28.03 -2.31 -11.12
N ARG A 166 -26.98 -2.76 -11.84
CA ARG A 166 -26.56 -4.18 -11.79
C ARG A 166 -25.54 -4.48 -10.68
N ALA A 167 -24.67 -3.54 -10.35
CA ALA A 167 -23.67 -3.72 -9.29
C ALA A 167 -24.30 -3.75 -7.89
N CYS A 168 -25.32 -2.92 -7.65
CA CYS A 168 -26.07 -2.91 -6.37
C CYS A 168 -26.90 -4.19 -6.16
N GLN A 169 -27.39 -4.83 -7.23
CA GLN A 169 -28.12 -6.10 -7.11
C GLN A 169 -27.20 -7.28 -6.76
N LEU A 170 -25.96 -7.28 -7.27
CA LEU A 170 -24.97 -8.32 -6.97
C LEU A 170 -24.40 -8.24 -5.55
N LEU A 171 -24.48 -7.07 -4.91
CA LEU A 171 -24.03 -6.86 -3.52
C LEU A 171 -25.11 -7.12 -2.46
N ARG A 172 -26.38 -7.29 -2.87
CA ARG A 172 -27.52 -7.54 -1.96
C ARG A 172 -28.08 -8.96 -2.05
N ALA A 173 -27.56 -9.80 -2.95
CA ALA A 173 -27.97 -11.20 -3.13
C ALA A 173 -26.88 -12.14 -2.62
N GLY A 174 -26.62 -12.09 -1.31
CA GLY A 174 -25.70 -12.96 -0.58
C GLY A 174 -25.99 -12.88 0.90
#